data_AF-A0A1V3SJR2-F1
#
_entry.id   AF-A0A1V3SJR2-F1
#
_cell.length_a   1.000
_cell.length_b   1.000
_cell.length_c   1.000
_cell.angle_alpha   90.00
_cell.angle_beta   90.00
_cell.angle_gamma   90.00
#
_symmetry.space_group_name_H-M   'P 1'
#
loop_
_entity.id
_entity.type
_entity.pdbx_description
1 polymer ?
#
loop_
_entity_poly.entity_id
_entity_poly.type
_entity_poly.pdbx_seq_one_letter_code
_entity_poly.pdbx_strand_id
1 'polypeptide(L)' 'MHMRMLSNNDLRPLRDALTLAGLPVDDLAYPGRQFFSFSHQGVDVAFAGIEGEGA' A
#
# COMPACT_ATOMS: atom_id res chain seq x y z
N MET A 1 3.26 17.30 -0.71
CA MET A 1 2.72 15.93 -0.73
C MET A 1 3.84 15.04 -1.24
N HIS A 2 4.16 13.97 -0.53
CA HIS A 2 5.24 13.05 -0.91
C HIS A 2 4.66 11.68 -1.24
N MET A 3 5.16 11.06 -2.30
CA MET A 3 4.83 9.69 -2.68
C MET A 3 6.03 8.80 -2.40
N ARG A 4 5.78 7.61 -1.86
CA ARG A 4 6.81 6.60 -1.62
C ARG A 4 6.29 5.22 -2.01
N MET A 5 7.09 4.47 -2.76
CA MET A 5 6.84 3.04 -2.97
C MET A 5 7.08 2.26 -1.67
N LEU A 6 6.16 1.39 -1.29
CA LEU A 6 6.27 0.56 -0.10
C LEU A 6 7.03 -0.72 -0.42
N SER A 7 8.01 -1.05 0.41
CA SER A 7 8.61 -2.37 0.45
C SER A 7 7.70 -3.34 1.22
N ASN A 8 7.89 -4.65 1.07
CA ASN A 8 7.13 -5.64 1.85
C ASN A 8 7.26 -5.45 3.37
N ASN A 9 8.38 -4.88 3.84
CA ASN A 9 8.60 -4.59 5.26
C ASN A 9 7.82 -3.34 5.75
N ASP A 10 7.34 -2.51 4.83
CA ASP A 10 6.67 -1.24 5.10
C ASP A 10 5.14 -1.30 4.88
N LEU A 11 4.57 -2.49 4.69
CA LEU A 11 3.14 -2.65 4.40
C LEU A 11 2.22 -2.50 5.62
N ARG A 12 2.77 -2.34 6.85
CA ARG A 12 1.95 -2.27 8.07
C ARG A 12 0.88 -1.16 8.03
N PRO A 13 1.20 0.11 7.70
CA PRO A 13 0.18 1.16 7.63
C PRO A 13 -0.90 0.89 6.59
N LEU A 14 -0.53 0.32 5.44
CA LEU A 14 -1.49 -0.09 4.40
C LEU A 14 -2.42 -1.19 4.90
N ARG A 15 -1.86 -2.23 5.54
CA ARG A 15 -2.63 -3.35 6.10
C ARG A 15 -3.65 -2.85 7.13
N ASP A 16 -3.24 -1.94 8.00
CA ASP A 16 -4.12 -1.40 9.04
C ASP A 16 -5.27 -0.58 8.40
N ALA A 17 -4.97 0.23 7.38
CA ALA A 17 -5.98 1.00 6.64
C ALA A 17 -6.98 0.10 5.89
N LEU A 18 -6.50 -0.94 5.21
CA LEU A 18 -7.36 -1.91 4.52
C LEU A 18 -8.23 -2.70 5.49
N THR A 19 -7.66 -3.15 6.62
CA THR A 19 -8.39 -3.86 7.67
C THR A 19 -9.53 -3.00 8.22
N LEU A 20 -9.27 -1.72 8.49
CA LEU A 20 -10.28 -0.76 8.96
C LEU A 20 -11.40 -0.56 7.92
N ALA A 21 -11.06 -0.61 6.63
CA ALA A 21 -12.02 -0.53 5.54
C ALA A 21 -12.76 -1.86 5.25
N GLY A 22 -12.43 -2.95 5.96
CA GLY A 22 -13.00 -4.28 5.70
C GLY A 22 -12.53 -4.90 4.37
N LEU A 23 -11.35 -4.50 3.88
CA LEU A 23 -10.74 -4.98 2.64
C LEU A 23 -9.73 -6.12 2.91
N PRO A 24 -9.50 -7.02 1.94
CA PRO A 24 -8.54 -8.11 2.09
C PRO A 24 -7.10 -7.61 2.27
N VAL A 25 -6.30 -8.37 3.02
CA VAL A 25 -4.89 -8.04 3.30
C VAL A 25 -3.92 -9.21 3.12
N ASP A 26 -4.42 -10.43 2.93
CA ASP A 26 -3.60 -11.64 2.85
C ASP A 26 -2.82 -11.76 1.53
N ASP A 27 -3.22 -10.97 0.53
CA ASP A 27 -2.68 -10.96 -0.82
C ASP A 27 -1.64 -9.85 -1.06
N LEU A 28 -1.40 -8.98 -0.08
CA LEU A 28 -0.49 -7.83 -0.22
C LEU A 28 0.96 -8.22 -0.56
N ALA A 29 1.38 -9.43 -0.22
CA ALA A 29 2.73 -9.92 -0.51
C ALA A 29 2.81 -10.76 -1.80
N TYR A 30 1.70 -10.91 -2.53
CA TYR A 30 1.69 -11.71 -3.75
C TYR A 30 2.58 -11.05 -4.81
N PRO A 31 3.30 -11.84 -5.62
CA PRO A 31 4.05 -11.33 -6.76
C PRO A 31 3.19 -10.46 -7.68
N GLY A 32 3.82 -9.50 -8.38
CA GLY A 32 3.12 -8.61 -9.31
C GLY A 32 2.29 -7.52 -8.65
N ARG A 33 2.47 -7.27 -7.34
CA ARG A 33 1.81 -6.18 -6.62
C ARG A 33 2.80 -5.11 -6.19
N GLN A 34 2.43 -3.86 -6.39
CA GLN A 34 3.19 -2.70 -5.96
C GLN A 34 2.28 -1.71 -5.26
N PHE A 35 2.71 -1.25 -4.09
CA PHE A 35 1.93 -0.31 -3.28
C PHE A 35 2.71 0.98 -3.05
N PHE A 36 1.96 2.06 -2.89
CA PHE A 36 2.48 3.41 -2.69
C PHE A 36 1.75 4.08 -1.55
N SER A 37 2.47 4.80 -0.69
CA SER A 37 1.88 5.73 0.27
C SER A 37 2.02 7.17 -0.21
N PHE A 38 1.00 7.96 0.10
CA PHE A 38 0.98 9.38 -0.13
C PHE A 38 0.87 10.08 1.21
N SER A 39 1.83 10.94 1.51
CA SER A 39 1.89 11.66 2.77
C SER A 39 1.82 13.17 2.61
N HIS A 40 1.21 13.81 3.61
CA HIS A 40 1.15 15.26 3.76
C HIS A 40 1.57 15.60 5.20
N GLN A 41 2.56 16.48 5.35
CA GLN A 41 3.13 16.85 6.66
C GLN A 41 3.56 15.64 7.51
N GLY A 42 4.11 14.60 6.87
CA GLY A 42 4.61 13.39 7.55
C GLY A 42 3.54 12.37 7.92
N VAL A 43 2.28 12.62 7.61
CA VAL A 43 1.16 11.70 7.85
C VAL A 43 0.72 11.08 6.54
N ASP A 44 0.57 9.75 6.49
CA ASP A 44 -0.02 9.07 5.33
C ASP A 44 -1.51 9.44 5.22
N VAL A 45 -1.90 9.96 4.06
CA VAL A 45 -3.27 10.42 3.76
C VAL A 45 -3.97 9.58 2.70
N ALA A 46 -3.22 8.76 1.96
CA ALA A 46 -3.77 7.82 0.99
C ALA A 46 -2.79 6.69 0.68
N PHE A 47 -3.33 5.59 0.14
CA PHE A 47 -2.56 4.50 -0.44
C PHE A 47 -3.07 4.19 -1.85
N ALA A 48 -2.19 3.72 -2.72
CA ALA A 48 -2.55 3.16 -4.03
C ALA A 48 -1.85 1.81 -4.25
N GLY A 49 -2.48 0.95 -5.04
CA GLY A 49 -1.97 -0.35 -5.45
C GLY A 49 -2.05 -0.52 -6.97
N ILE A 50 -1.04 -1.18 -7.53
CA ILE A 50 -1.03 -1.66 -8.91
C ILE A 50 -0.88 -3.17 -8.84
N GLU A 51 -1.73 -3.88 -9.57
CA GLU A 51 -1.73 -5.34 -9.67
C GLU A 51 -1.55 -5.74 -11.13
N GLY A 52 -0.59 -6.64 -11.37
CA GLY A 52 -0.30 -7.19 -12.69
C GLY A 52 1.18 -7.47 -12.86
N GLU A 53 1.52 -8.45 -13.71
CA GLU A 53 2.92 -8.83 -13.98
C GLU A 53 3.62 -7.88 -14.97
N GLY A 54 2.95 -6.81 -15.40
CA GLY A 54 3.30 -6.08 -16.62
C GLY A 54 2.80 -6.82 -17.86
N ALA A 55 2.64 -6.09 -18.96
CA ALA A 55 2.38 -6.66 -20.29
C ALA A 55 3.70 -6.92 -21.03
#